data_AF-A0A523MYA6-F1
#
_entry.id   AF-A0A523MYA6-F1
#
_cell.length_a   1.000
_cell.length_b   1.000
_cell.length_c   1.000
_cell.angle_alpha   90.00
_cell.angle_beta   90.00
_cell.angle_gamma   90.00
#
_symmetry.space_group_name_H-M   'P 1'
#
loop_
_entity.id
_entity.type
_entity.pdbx_description
1 polymer ?
#
loop_
_entity_poly.entity_id
_entity_poly.type
_entity_poly.pdbx_seq_one_letter_code
_entity_poly.pdbx_strand_id
1 'polypeptide(L)'
;MTDSQKSGKQTLSSLLTEEESQCFREFVYELNLQPSKHLLRNEIVLRFTQFLEQRNAGKKDPQNYSQLETFLSKTQEMLLLEEYTVLLHREQVARYRFYRIQRVEDRVDLLSPEEFLDYREVIADR
;
A
#
# COMPACT_ATOMS: atom_id res chain seq x y z
N MET A 1 20.98 -24.87 -6.33
CA MET A 1 19.71 -25.10 -5.63
C MET A 1 19.00 -23.77 -5.58
N THR A 2 18.20 -23.47 -6.60
CA THR A 2 17.42 -22.24 -6.69
C THR A 2 16.00 -22.60 -6.30
N ASP A 3 15.63 -22.25 -5.06
CA ASP A 3 14.23 -22.25 -4.64
C ASP A 3 13.51 -21.16 -5.44
N SER A 4 12.90 -21.57 -6.56
CA SER A 4 11.84 -20.79 -7.20
C SER A 4 10.67 -20.70 -6.21
N GLN A 5 10.63 -19.63 -5.44
CA GLN A 5 9.49 -19.31 -4.61
C GLN A 5 8.25 -19.17 -5.50
N LYS A 6 7.32 -20.10 -5.30
CA LYS A 6 5.99 -20.11 -5.90
C LYS A 6 5.33 -18.75 -5.65
N SER A 7 5.03 -18.03 -6.72
CA SER A 7 4.09 -16.91 -6.73
C SER A 7 2.71 -17.45 -6.31
N GLY A 8 2.43 -17.42 -5.02
CA GLY A 8 1.09 -17.64 -4.51
C GLY A 8 0.26 -16.42 -4.86
N LYS A 9 -0.80 -16.61 -5.65
CA LYS A 9 -1.75 -15.53 -5.98
C LYS A 9 -2.37 -15.03 -4.68
N GLN A 10 -1.89 -13.90 -4.16
CA GLN A 10 -2.52 -13.20 -3.06
C GLN A 10 -3.45 -12.13 -3.63
N THR A 11 -4.54 -11.88 -2.93
CA THR A 11 -5.47 -10.80 -3.25
C THR A 11 -5.39 -9.72 -2.19
N LEU A 12 -5.85 -8.50 -2.50
CA LEU A 12 -5.87 -7.43 -1.48
C LEU A 12 -6.81 -7.80 -0.33
N SER A 13 -7.90 -8.49 -0.66
CA SER A 13 -8.82 -9.14 0.28
C SER A 13 -8.19 -10.20 1.20
N SER A 14 -6.95 -10.64 0.93
CA SER A 14 -6.19 -11.50 1.86
C SER A 14 -5.41 -10.70 2.92
N LEU A 15 -5.30 -9.38 2.75
CA LEU A 15 -4.64 -8.44 3.67
C LEU A 15 -5.64 -7.56 4.42
N LEU A 16 -6.81 -7.30 3.81
CA LEU A 16 -7.82 -6.32 4.24
C LEU A 16 -9.23 -6.89 4.01
N THR A 17 -10.27 -6.33 4.64
CA THR A 17 -11.66 -6.65 4.20
C THR A 17 -11.94 -6.09 2.80
N GLU A 18 -13.08 -6.44 2.19
CA GLU A 18 -13.47 -5.86 0.90
C GLU A 18 -13.67 -4.34 1.00
N GLU A 19 -14.33 -3.88 2.07
CA GLU A 19 -14.55 -2.44 2.31
C GLU A 19 -13.24 -1.68 2.53
N GLU A 20 -12.28 -2.29 3.25
CA GLU A 20 -10.95 -1.75 3.47
C GLU A 20 -10.10 -1.79 2.19
N SER A 21 -10.22 -2.84 1.38
CA SER A 21 -9.56 -2.95 0.07
C SER A 21 -10.05 -1.84 -0.87
N GLN A 22 -11.36 -1.58 -0.89
CA GLN A 22 -11.93 -0.48 -1.65
C GLN A 22 -11.47 0.89 -1.12
N CYS A 23 -11.45 1.07 0.21
CA CYS A 23 -10.94 2.28 0.84
C CYS A 23 -9.45 2.52 0.52
N PHE A 24 -8.63 1.46 0.49
CA PHE A 24 -7.23 1.54 0.08
C PHE A 24 -7.08 1.99 -1.37
N ARG A 25 -7.88 1.43 -2.30
CA ARG A 25 -7.85 1.85 -3.72
C ARG A 25 -8.20 3.32 -3.90
N GLU A 26 -9.21 3.80 -3.19
CA GLU A 26 -9.61 5.21 -3.22
C GLU A 26 -8.51 6.11 -2.62
N PHE A 27 -7.88 5.69 -1.52
CA PHE A 27 -6.74 6.41 -0.96
C PHE A 27 -5.55 6.48 -1.92
N VAL A 28 -5.18 5.36 -2.55
CA VAL A 28 -4.10 5.32 -3.56
C VAL A 28 -4.44 6.17 -4.78
N TYR A 29 -5.70 6.22 -5.19
CA TYR A 29 -6.16 7.11 -6.27
C TYR A 29 -5.90 8.58 -5.92
N GLU A 30 -6.30 9.02 -4.73
CA GLU A 30 -6.06 10.38 -4.24
C GLU A 30 -4.56 10.74 -4.17
N LEU A 31 -3.73 9.81 -3.67
CA LEU A 31 -2.28 10.01 -3.65
C LEU A 31 -1.70 10.14 -5.07
N ASN A 32 -2.23 9.40 -6.05
CA ASN A 32 -1.78 9.49 -7.43
C ASN A 32 -2.10 10.82 -8.12
N LEU A 33 -3.05 11.61 -7.61
CA LEU A 33 -3.29 12.97 -8.07
C LEU A 33 -2.20 13.95 -7.62
N GLN A 34 -1.39 13.57 -6.64
CA GLN A 34 -0.33 14.41 -6.08
C GLN A 34 1.00 14.21 -6.85
N PRO A 35 1.88 15.24 -6.89
CA PRO A 35 3.17 15.12 -7.55
C PRO A 35 4.10 14.09 -6.92
N SER A 36 4.10 13.97 -5.58
CA SER A 36 4.97 13.01 -4.88
C SER A 36 4.53 11.58 -5.16
N LYS A 37 5.46 10.78 -5.67
CA LYS A 37 5.28 9.35 -5.96
C LYS A 37 6.01 8.43 -4.98
N HIS A 38 6.75 9.00 -4.05
CA HIS A 38 7.47 8.30 -3.01
C HIS A 38 7.00 8.86 -1.67
N LEU A 39 6.37 8.01 -0.86
CA LEU A 39 5.93 8.38 0.48
C LEU A 39 6.62 7.53 1.53
N LEU A 40 7.14 8.21 2.56
CA LEU A 40 7.64 7.54 3.77
C LEU A 40 6.52 7.34 4.78
N ARG A 41 6.73 6.43 5.73
CA ARG A 41 5.77 6.07 6.79
C ARG A 41 4.98 7.25 7.38
N ASN A 42 5.67 8.30 7.79
CA ASN A 42 5.01 9.45 8.44
C ASN A 42 4.06 10.17 7.48
N GLU A 43 4.44 10.28 6.21
CA GLU A 43 3.59 10.86 5.18
C GLU A 43 2.41 9.95 4.87
N ILE A 44 2.62 8.62 4.77
CA ILE A 44 1.55 7.65 4.55
C ILE A 44 0.49 7.77 5.65
N VAL A 45 0.90 7.74 6.92
CA VAL A 45 -0.01 7.84 8.07
C VAL A 45 -0.72 9.19 8.11
N LEU A 46 0.01 10.29 7.88
CA LEU A 46 -0.57 11.63 7.88
C LEU A 46 -1.63 11.78 6.77
N ARG A 47 -1.29 11.39 5.53
CA ARG A 47 -2.19 11.50 4.39
C ARG A 47 -3.41 10.61 4.55
N PHE A 48 -3.24 9.42 5.11
CA PHE A 48 -4.37 8.52 5.34
C PHE A 48 -5.31 9.06 6.42
N THR A 49 -4.77 9.64 7.49
CA THR A 49 -5.58 10.30 8.54
C THR A 49 -6.41 11.43 7.94
N GLN A 50 -5.78 12.30 7.14
CA GLN A 50 -6.47 13.40 6.45
C GLN A 50 -7.55 12.90 5.48
N PHE A 51 -7.26 11.83 4.76
CA PHE A 51 -8.23 11.18 3.86
C PHE A 51 -9.45 10.66 4.63
N LEU A 52 -9.25 10.00 5.78
CA LEU A 52 -10.36 9.52 6.61
C LEU A 52 -11.17 10.65 7.23
N GLU A 53 -10.53 11.71 7.71
CA GLU A 53 -11.21 12.90 8.23
C GLU A 53 -12.13 13.53 7.18
N GLN A 54 -11.64 13.69 5.95
CA GLN A 54 -12.43 14.21 4.83
C GLN A 54 -13.56 13.26 4.43
N ARG A 55 -13.26 11.95 4.31
CA ARG A 55 -14.24 10.92 3.96
C ARG A 55 -15.39 10.84 4.97
N ASN A 56 -15.09 11.02 6.25
CA ASN A 56 -16.04 10.88 7.34
C ASN A 56 -16.67 12.21 7.79
N ALA A 57 -16.26 13.34 7.20
CA ALA A 57 -16.82 14.64 7.52
C ALA A 57 -18.35 14.65 7.40
N GLY A 58 -19.04 15.07 8.47
CA GLY A 58 -20.49 15.19 8.51
C GLY A 58 -21.28 13.87 8.60
N LYS A 59 -20.61 12.71 8.71
CA LYS A 59 -21.29 11.42 8.89
C LYS A 59 -21.71 11.22 10.35
N LYS A 60 -22.95 10.76 10.57
CA LYS A 60 -23.47 10.42 11.89
C LYS A 60 -22.82 9.16 12.48
N ASP A 61 -22.40 8.24 11.61
CA ASP A 61 -21.67 7.02 11.97
C ASP A 61 -20.47 6.87 11.02
N PRO A 62 -19.28 7.33 11.43
CA PRO A 62 -18.08 7.29 10.58
C PRO A 62 -17.62 5.84 10.38
N GLN A 63 -17.23 5.51 9.15
CA GLN A 63 -16.72 4.17 8.84
C GLN A 63 -15.37 3.96 9.53
N ASN A 64 -15.20 2.78 10.13
CA ASN A 64 -13.97 2.34 10.78
C ASN A 64 -13.18 1.42 9.83
N TYR A 65 -11.91 1.75 9.62
CA TYR A 65 -10.99 1.01 8.74
C TYR A 65 -9.75 0.52 9.50
N SER A 66 -9.95 -0.01 10.71
CA SER A 66 -8.88 -0.34 11.65
C SER A 66 -7.79 -1.30 11.14
N GLN A 67 -8.09 -2.28 10.28
CA GLN A 67 -7.05 -3.16 9.73
C GLN A 67 -6.24 -2.43 8.67
N LEU A 68 -6.90 -1.60 7.84
CA LEU A 68 -6.19 -0.74 6.90
C LEU A 68 -5.32 0.29 7.61
N GLU A 69 -5.83 0.94 8.66
CA GLU A 69 -5.03 1.85 9.51
C GLU A 69 -3.81 1.12 10.07
N THR A 70 -4.00 -0.10 10.61
CA THR A 70 -2.91 -0.92 11.15
C THR A 70 -1.90 -1.30 10.07
N PHE A 71 -2.38 -1.72 8.89
CA PHE A 71 -1.55 -2.08 7.74
C PHE A 71 -0.68 -0.90 7.30
N LEU A 72 -1.29 0.27 7.07
CA LEU A 72 -0.58 1.49 6.67
C LEU A 72 0.37 2.00 7.75
N SER A 73 0.03 1.85 9.04
CA SER A 73 0.94 2.22 10.14
C SER A 73 2.24 1.41 10.18
N LYS A 74 2.22 0.20 9.58
CA LYS A 74 3.35 -0.72 9.44
C LYS A 74 4.06 -0.60 8.09
N THR A 75 3.44 0.03 7.10
CA THR A 75 4.07 0.39 5.82
C THR A 75 5.14 1.46 6.05
N GLN A 76 6.39 1.13 5.73
CA GLN A 76 7.54 2.01 5.89
C GLN A 76 7.73 2.94 4.69
N GLU A 77 7.43 2.44 3.50
CA GLU A 77 7.63 3.13 2.22
C GLU A 77 6.53 2.70 1.25
N MET A 78 6.03 3.66 0.48
CA MET A 78 5.02 3.48 -0.55
C MET A 78 5.48 4.19 -1.83
N LEU A 79 5.60 3.42 -2.89
CA LEU A 79 5.96 3.87 -4.23
C LEU A 79 4.72 3.81 -5.12
N LEU A 80 4.37 4.94 -5.73
CA LEU A 80 3.21 5.08 -6.58
C LEU A 80 3.65 5.09 -8.05
N LEU A 81 3.34 3.99 -8.73
CA LEU A 81 3.50 3.86 -10.17
C LEU A 81 2.15 3.94 -10.85
N GLU A 82 2.16 4.09 -12.17
CA GLU A 82 0.94 4.24 -12.97
C GLU A 82 -0.04 3.06 -12.78
N GLU A 83 0.50 1.83 -12.88
CA GLU A 83 -0.24 0.57 -12.83
C GLU A 83 -0.19 -0.13 -11.47
N TYR A 84 0.75 0.25 -10.61
CA TYR A 84 1.07 -0.47 -9.38
C TYR A 84 1.30 0.46 -8.20
N THR A 85 0.93 -0.02 -7.02
CA THR A 85 1.46 0.52 -5.75
C THR A 85 2.42 -0.51 -5.17
N VAL A 86 3.65 -0.09 -4.90
CA VAL A 86 4.68 -0.95 -4.33
C VAL A 86 4.95 -0.53 -2.88
N LEU A 87 4.90 -1.49 -1.96
CA LEU A 87 4.96 -1.25 -0.52
C LEU A 87 6.13 -1.98 0.12
N LEU A 88 6.87 -1.28 0.97
CA LEU A 88 7.71 -1.88 2.01
C LEU A 88 6.88 -1.97 3.30
N HIS A 89 6.50 -3.18 3.71
CA HIS A 89 5.68 -3.39 4.89
C HIS A 89 6.46 -4.13 5.99
N ARG A 90 6.47 -3.55 7.20
CA ARG A 90 7.12 -4.17 8.37
C ARG A 90 6.11 -4.98 9.16
N GLU A 91 6.03 -6.28 8.86
CA GLU A 91 5.13 -7.21 9.54
C GLU A 91 5.45 -7.32 11.04
N GLN A 92 6.74 -7.43 11.37
CA GLN A 92 7.28 -7.56 12.74
C GLN A 92 8.64 -6.87 12.85
N VAL A 93 9.22 -6.83 14.05
CA VAL A 93 10.58 -6.31 14.25
C VAL A 93 11.57 -7.10 13.37
N ALA A 94 12.37 -6.41 12.58
CA ALA A 94 13.33 -6.97 11.63
C ALA A 94 12.74 -7.92 10.55
N ARG A 95 11.42 -7.93 10.36
CA ARG A 95 10.76 -8.75 9.32
C ARG A 95 9.96 -7.86 8.36
N TYR A 96 10.42 -7.83 7.12
CA TYR A 96 9.86 -7.02 6.05
C TYR A 96 9.21 -7.91 4.99
N ARG A 97 8.14 -7.39 4.40
CA ARG A 97 7.52 -7.93 3.20
C ARG A 97 7.41 -6.81 2.18
N PHE A 98 7.61 -7.17 0.92
CA PHE A 98 7.51 -6.27 -0.20
C PHE A 98 6.29 -6.68 -1.01
N TYR A 99 5.39 -5.74 -1.25
CA TYR A 99 4.15 -6.00 -1.98
C TYR A 99 4.11 -5.17 -3.25
N ARG A 100 3.70 -5.77 -4.35
CA ARG A 100 3.20 -5.05 -5.53
C ARG A 100 1.71 -5.28 -5.63
N ILE A 101 0.94 -4.22 -5.47
CA ILE A 101 -0.52 -4.25 -5.55
C ILE A 101 -0.91 -3.65 -6.91
N GLN A 102 -1.62 -4.42 -7.72
CA GLN A 102 -2.19 -3.92 -8.97
C GLN A 102 -3.29 -2.89 -8.68
N ARG A 103 -3.35 -1.84 -9.51
CA ARG A 103 -4.34 -0.77 -9.32
C ARG A 103 -5.76 -1.19 -9.71
N VAL A 104 -5.89 -1.99 -10.77
CA VAL A 104 -7.18 -2.38 -11.36
C VAL A 104 -7.61 -3.77 -10.92
N GLU A 105 -6.67 -4.72 -10.92
CA GLU A 105 -6.92 -6.08 -10.45
C GLU A 105 -6.80 -6.15 -8.92
N ASP A 106 -7.59 -6.99 -8.25
CA ASP A 106 -7.44 -7.27 -6.82
C ASP A 106 -6.17 -8.10 -6.49
N ARG A 107 -5.14 -8.01 -7.34
CA ARG A 107 -3.95 -8.87 -7.30
C ARG A 107 -2.84 -8.24 -6.49
N VAL A 108 -2.27 -9.04 -5.61
CA VAL A 108 -1.10 -8.71 -4.79
C VAL A 108 -0.02 -9.72 -5.06
N ASP A 109 1.13 -9.23 -5.52
CA ASP A 109 2.33 -10.01 -5.72
C ASP A 109 3.31 -9.74 -4.57
N LEU A 110 3.90 -10.79 -3.99
CA LEU A 110 5.03 -10.65 -3.08
C LEU A 110 6.29 -10.45 -3.92
N LEU A 111 7.08 -9.44 -3.56
CA LEU A 111 8.36 -9.15 -4.21
C LEU A 111 9.53 -9.63 -3.35
N SER A 112 10.64 -9.90 -4.01
CA SER A 112 11.96 -9.98 -3.37
C SER A 112 12.47 -8.57 -2.99
N PRO A 113 13.48 -8.47 -2.10
CA PRO A 113 14.14 -7.20 -1.83
C PRO A 113 14.72 -6.55 -3.08
N GLU A 114 15.32 -7.34 -3.98
CA GLU A 114 15.92 -6.87 -5.23
C GLU A 114 14.86 -6.25 -6.14
N GLU A 115 13.73 -6.94 -6.35
CA GLU A 115 12.63 -6.42 -7.16
C GLU A 115 12.07 -5.10 -6.60
N PHE A 116 12.00 -4.96 -5.27
CA PHE A 116 11.60 -3.70 -4.64
C PHE A 116 12.62 -2.56 -4.91
N LEU A 117 13.92 -2.86 -4.83
CA LEU A 117 14.96 -1.87 -5.09
C LEU A 117 14.89 -1.34 -6.52
N ASP A 118 14.63 -2.22 -7.50
CA ASP A 118 14.44 -1.82 -8.90
C ASP A 118 13.29 -0.79 -9.05
N TYR A 119 12.16 -1.01 -8.36
CA TYR A 119 11.06 -0.04 -8.37
C TYR A 119 11.43 1.30 -7.71
N ARG A 120 12.26 1.26 -6.67
CA ARG A 120 12.70 2.46 -5.96
C ARG A 120 13.63 3.31 -6.83
N GLU A 121 14.51 2.68 -7.59
CA GLU A 121 15.37 3.36 -8.57
C GLU A 121 14.54 4.06 -9.66
N VAL A 122 13.53 3.37 -10.22
CA VAL A 122 12.62 3.95 -11.23
C VAL A 122 11.89 5.20 -10.73
N ILE A 123 11.55 5.25 -9.44
CA ILE A 123 10.90 6.42 -8.84
C ILE A 123 11.90 7.54 -8.54
N ALA A 124 13.13 7.21 -8.17
CA ALA A 124 14.17 8.21 -7.89
C ALA A 124 14.62 8.98 -9.15
N ASP A 125 14.51 8.36 -10.33
CA ASP A 125 14.85 8.96 -11.62
C ASP A 125 13.73 9.85 -12.22
N ARG A 126 12.61 10.05 -11.51
CA ARG A 126 11.45 10.85 -11.96
C ARG A 126 11.33 12.17 -11.19
#